data_AF-A0ABD0N553-F1
#
_entry.id   AF-A0ABD0N553-F1
#
_cell.length_a   1.000
_cell.length_b   1.000
_cell.length_c   1.000
_cell.angle_alpha   90.00
_cell.angle_beta   90.00
_cell.angle_gamma   90.00
#
_symmetry.space_group_name_H-M   'P 1'
#
loop_
_entity.id
_entity.type
_entity.pdbx_description
1 polymer ?
#
loop_
_entity_poly.entity_id
_entity_poly.type
_entity_poly.pdbx_seq_one_letter_code
_entity_poly.pdbx_strand_id
1 'polypeptide(L)' 'TLRSAGKAYMVFFVVVIFLGSFYLVNLILAVVAMAYEEQNQATIAEALQKEQEFQLAMERLKKEQQ' A
#
# COMPACT_ATOMS: atom_id res chain seq x y z
N THR A 1 -38.96 4.22 -3.51
CA THR A 1 -38.47 4.78 -4.79
C THR A 1 -38.41 3.76 -5.92
N LEU A 2 -38.01 2.50 -5.72
CA LEU A 2 -38.08 1.44 -6.76
C LEU A 2 -39.50 1.04 -7.21
N ARG A 3 -40.54 1.29 -6.38
CA ARG A 3 -41.93 0.93 -6.72
C ARG A 3 -42.55 1.85 -7.79
N SER A 4 -41.98 3.03 -8.03
CA SER A 4 -42.56 4.08 -8.89
C SER A 4 -41.75 4.33 -10.16
N ALA A 5 -40.56 3.74 -10.28
CA ALA A 5 -39.59 4.01 -11.32
C ALA A 5 -39.37 2.71 -12.11
N GLY A 6 -39.91 2.60 -13.33
CA GLY A 6 -40.03 1.35 -14.08
C GLY A 6 -38.71 0.61 -14.37
N LYS A 7 -38.81 -0.55 -15.05
CA LYS A 7 -37.70 -1.50 -15.31
C LYS A 7 -36.38 -0.88 -15.82
N ALA A 8 -36.43 0.27 -16.47
CA ALA A 8 -35.25 1.03 -16.90
C ALA A 8 -34.30 1.43 -15.75
N TYR A 9 -34.83 1.70 -14.55
CA TYR A 9 -34.00 2.03 -13.38
C TYR A 9 -33.20 0.82 -12.86
N MET A 10 -33.65 -0.41 -13.12
CA MET A 10 -32.84 -1.59 -12.77
C MET A 10 -31.55 -1.64 -13.58
N VAL A 11 -31.60 -1.31 -14.88
CA VAL A 11 -30.40 -1.28 -15.73
C VAL A 11 -29.40 -0.24 -15.24
N PHE A 12 -29.87 0.94 -14.85
CA PHE A 12 -29.04 1.97 -14.23
C PHE A 12 -28.35 1.47 -12.96
N PHE A 13 -29.10 0.85 -12.04
CA PHE A 13 -28.52 0.28 -10.81
C PHE A 13 -27.49 -0.81 -11.10
N VAL A 14 -27.76 -1.72 -12.04
CA VAL A 14 -26.81 -2.77 -12.41
C VAL A 14 -25.50 -2.16 -12.92
N VAL A 15 -25.58 -1.17 -13.81
CA VAL A 15 -24.39 -0.51 -14.38
C VAL A 15 -23.61 0.25 -13.31
N VAL A 16 -24.29 1.03 -12.46
CA VAL A 16 -23.65 1.82 -11.40
C VAL A 16 -23.01 0.93 -10.35
N ILE A 17 -23.68 -0.15 -9.94
CA ILE A 17 -23.11 -1.09 -8.97
C ILE A 17 -21.93 -1.83 -9.58
N PHE A 18 -22.02 -2.32 -10.82
CA PHE A 18 -20.89 -2.99 -11.47
C PHE A 18 -19.69 -2.07 -11.65
N LEU A 19 -19.88 -0.91 -12.30
CA LEU A 19 -18.79 0.04 -12.53
C LEU A 19 -18.26 0.62 -11.22
N GLY A 20 -19.14 0.93 -10.27
CA GLY A 20 -18.78 1.42 -8.95
C GLY A 20 -17.93 0.41 -8.19
N SER A 21 -18.34 -0.87 -8.14
CA SER A 21 -17.58 -1.92 -7.45
C SER A 21 -16.20 -2.12 -8.09
N PHE A 22 -16.10 -2.18 -9.42
CA PHE A 22 -14.80 -2.30 -10.08
C PHE A 22 -13.89 -1.11 -9.79
N TYR A 23 -14.43 0.11 -9.83
CA TYR A 23 -13.68 1.31 -9.50
C TYR A 23 -13.18 1.28 -8.06
N LEU A 24 -14.05 0.97 -7.10
CA LEU A 24 -13.69 0.90 -5.68
C LEU A 24 -12.64 -0.17 -5.41
N VAL A 25 -12.77 -1.38 -5.98
CA VAL A 25 -11.79 -2.46 -5.82
C VAL A 25 -10.44 -2.05 -6.38
N ASN A 26 -10.39 -1.44 -7.57
CA ASN A 26 -9.14 -0.98 -8.17
C ASN A 26 -8.48 0.13 -7.35
N LEU A 27 -9.26 1.07 -6.81
CA LEU A 27 -8.72 2.10 -5.91
C LEU A 27 -8.15 1.50 -4.63
N ILE A 28 -8.85 0.54 -4.00
CA ILE A 28 -8.36 -0.13 -2.79
C ILE A 28 -7.07 -0.89 -3.11
N LEU A 29 -7.03 -1.65 -4.20
CA LEU A 29 -5.83 -2.39 -4.60
C LEU A 29 -4.65 -1.45 -4.87
N ALA A 30 -4.88 -0.32 -5.52
CA ALA A 30 -3.83 0.68 -5.75
C ALA A 30 -3.28 1.23 -4.42
N VAL A 31 -4.16 1.61 -3.49
CA VAL A 31 -3.75 2.12 -2.17
C VAL A 31 -3.00 1.07 -1.36
N VAL A 32 -3.49 -0.16 -1.37
CA VAL A 32 -2.87 -1.28 -0.66
C VAL A 32 -1.48 -1.58 -1.25
N ALA A 33 -1.36 -1.62 -2.58
CA ALA A 33 -0.07 -1.82 -3.25
C ALA A 33 0.93 -0.71 -2.91
N MET A 34 0.50 0.56 -2.95
CA MET A 34 1.36 1.69 -2.57
C MET A 34 1.80 1.61 -1.10
N ALA A 35 0.89 1.28 -0.17
CA ALA A 35 1.23 1.16 1.25
C ALA A 35 2.16 -0.04 1.53
N TYR A 36 2.01 -1.15 0.80
CA TYR A 36 2.93 -2.29 0.88
C TYR A 36 4.32 -1.91 0.37
N GLU A 37 4.39 -1.22 -0.76
CA GLU A 37 5.65 -0.77 -1.35
C GLU A 37 6.38 0.21 -0.42
N GLU A 38 5.67 1.20 0.12
CA GLU A 38 6.24 2.21 1.02
C GLU A 38 6.76 1.58 2.32
N GLN A 39 6.00 0.68 2.95
CA GLN A 39 6.45 -0.04 4.14
C GLN A 39 7.66 -0.94 3.87
N ASN A 40 7.68 -1.60 2.71
CA ASN A 40 8.80 -2.45 2.32
C ASN A 40 10.08 -1.61 2.10
N GLN A 41 9.97 -0.48 1.39
CA GLN A 41 11.10 0.43 1.18
C GLN A 41 11.64 1.01 2.50
N ALA A 42 10.76 1.42 3.42
CA ALA A 42 11.15 1.91 4.73
C ALA A 42 11.90 0.84 5.54
N THR A 43 11.40 -0.40 5.55
CA THR A 43 12.05 -1.52 6.26
C THR A 43 13.45 -1.81 5.72
N ILE A 44 13.62 -1.80 4.39
CA ILE A 44 14.93 -2.03 3.76
C ILE A 44 15.90 -0.89 4.09
N ALA A 45 15.43 0.37 4.05
CA ALA A 45 16.25 1.52 4.36
C ALA A 45 16.73 1.51 5.82
N GLU A 46 15.84 1.19 6.76
CA GLU A 46 16.19 1.06 8.18
C GLU A 46 17.20 -0.06 8.43
N ALA A 47 17.02 -1.22 7.77
CA ALA A 47 17.95 -2.35 7.89
C ALA A 47 19.36 -1.96 7.40
N LEU A 48 19.46 -1.27 6.27
CA LEU A 48 20.73 -0.81 5.71
C LEU A 48 21.41 0.21 6.63
N GLN A 49 20.66 1.15 7.20
CA GLN A 49 21.21 2.13 8.15
C GLN A 49 21.77 1.44 9.41
N LYS A 50 21.02 0.50 9.98
CA LYS A 50 21.50 -0.26 11.15
C LYS A 50 22.75 -1.06 10.85
N GLU A 51 22.85 -1.68 9.68
CA GLU A 51 24.09 -2.37 9.27
C GLU A 51 25.27 -1.40 9.16
N GLN A 52 25.07 -0.22 8.55
CA GLN A 52 26.13 0.78 8.44
C GLN A 52 26.60 1.28 9.81
N GLU A 53 25.66 1.58 10.72
CA GLU A 53 25.98 1.99 12.09
C GLU A 53 26.72 0.90 12.86
N PHE A 54 26.29 -0.36 12.72
CA PHE A 54 26.94 -1.50 13.35
C PHE A 54 28.38 -1.68 12.83
N GLN A 55 28.59 -1.59 11.51
CA GLN A 55 29.91 -1.69 10.91
C GLN A 55 30.83 -0.56 11.38
N LEU A 56 30.31 0.67 11.45
CA LEU A 56 31.07 1.81 11.95
C LEU A 56 31.47 1.64 13.42
N ALA A 57 30.55 1.15 14.26
CA ALA A 57 30.82 0.87 15.67
C ALA A 57 31.88 -0.23 15.86
N MET A 58 31.79 -1.31 15.07
CA MET A 58 32.78 -2.39 15.07
C MET A 58 34.16 -1.92 14.61
N GLU A 59 34.23 -1.03 13.61
CA GLU A 59 35.50 -0.47 13.16
C GLU A 59 36.17 0.40 14.23
N ARG A 60 35.37 1.20 14.97
CA ARG A 60 35.90 1.99 16.10
C ARG A 60 36.48 1.11 17.19
N LEU A 61 35.77 0.05 17.59
CA LEU A 61 36.25 -0.89 18.60
C LEU A 61 37.55 -1.59 18.17
N LYS A 62 37.67 -1.97 16.89
CA LYS A 62 38.92 -2.55 16.36
C LYS A 62 40.10 -1.58 16.45
N LYS A 63 39.87 -0.28 16.22
CA LYS A 63 40.92 0.75 16.33
C LYS A 63 41.33 1.03 17.78
N GLU A 64 40.43 0.89 18.74
CA GLU A 64 40.74 1.06 20.17
C GLU A 64 41.50 -0.13 20.77
N GLN A 65 41.36 -1.32 20.19
CA GLN A 65 42.06 -2.53 20.62
C GLN A 65 43.48 -2.67 20.04
N GLN A 66 43.90 -1.76 19.16
CA GLN A 66 45.20 -1.74 18.49
C GLN A 66 46.11 -0.66 19.08
#